data_AF-A0A430F7S8-F1
#
_entry.id   AF-A0A430F7S8-F1
#
_cell.length_a   1.000
_cell.length_b   1.000
_cell.length_c   1.000
_cell.angle_alpha   90.00
_cell.angle_beta   90.00
_cell.angle_gamma   90.00
#
_symmetry.space_group_name_H-M   'P 1'
#
loop_
_entity.id
_entity.type
_entity.pdbx_description
1 polymer ?
#
loop_
_entity_poly.entity_id
_entity_poly.type
_entity_poly.pdbx_seq_one_letter_code
_entity_poly.pdbx_strand_id
1 'polypeptide(L)'
;MSNTTRINEIAYETMQSIRNAHGITLDNIAAASRRYGARWTPGFLSGLKRNRSSATLENLIILCACLTDLTGEKVTLADLFAGDGPVDIGDDAHTDRHGVRDAVSGRTCRIEGPSVLETVTAALVDESLPQLMRDLSDRIVNLAAERYGARSRTHVPTLSEIRLAKRLGVTPAAAAAACMLEYGDHLDEVTAHMAGEDATPQLRGRKTREVSDRLDLLLDGIAETGEPPARWTGTGDASDNGREVSAQWIADHLDQFDYAAKYGDTEAEQEAYEDMP
;
A
#
# COMPACT_ATOMS: atom_id res chain seq x y z
N MET A 1 -3.69 9.26 -18.83
CA MET A 1 -4.45 9.23 -17.57
C MET A 1 -4.22 10.57 -16.88
N SER A 2 -5.23 11.42 -16.77
CA SER A 2 -5.11 12.64 -15.96
C SER A 2 -5.00 12.20 -14.50
N ASN A 3 -3.90 12.56 -13.83
CA ASN A 3 -3.68 12.22 -12.42
C ASN A 3 -4.71 12.97 -11.57
N THR A 4 -5.85 12.33 -11.27
CA THR A 4 -6.92 12.90 -10.44
C THR A 4 -6.48 12.91 -8.97
N THR A 5 -6.72 14.02 -8.27
CA THR A 5 -6.35 14.14 -6.85
C THR A 5 -7.59 13.99 -5.97
N ARG A 6 -7.50 13.22 -4.89
CA ARG A 6 -8.61 13.02 -3.96
C ARG A 6 -8.80 14.23 -3.05
N ILE A 7 -10.04 14.46 -2.61
CA ILE A 7 -10.38 15.51 -1.63
C ILE A 7 -9.46 15.50 -0.41
N ASN A 8 -9.15 14.31 0.14
CA ASN A 8 -8.31 14.19 1.34
C ASN A 8 -6.88 14.69 1.09
N GLU A 9 -6.33 14.40 -0.08
CA GLU A 9 -4.99 14.82 -0.46
C GLU A 9 -4.95 16.32 -0.72
N ILE A 10 -5.94 16.87 -1.44
CA ILE A 10 -6.05 18.31 -1.68
C ILE A 10 -6.13 19.09 -0.37
N ALA A 11 -7.00 18.67 0.55
CA ALA A 11 -7.13 19.30 1.86
C ALA A 11 -5.82 19.24 2.66
N TYR A 12 -5.09 18.11 2.58
CA TYR A 12 -3.78 17.96 3.21
C TYR A 12 -2.72 18.89 2.60
N GLU A 13 -2.61 18.97 1.28
CA GLU A 13 -1.66 19.82 0.57
C GLU A 13 -1.87 21.30 0.91
N THR A 14 -3.13 21.74 0.92
CA THR A 14 -3.46 23.12 1.26
C THR A 14 -3.17 23.42 2.73
N MET A 15 -3.59 22.54 3.64
CA MET A 15 -3.23 22.65 5.07
C MET A 15 -1.71 22.68 5.25
N GLN A 16 -0.96 21.83 4.54
CA GLN A 16 0.50 21.79 4.61
C GLN A 16 1.11 23.11 4.12
N SER A 17 0.58 23.70 3.05
CA SER A 17 1.03 24.98 2.51
C SER A 17 0.81 26.13 3.51
N ILE A 18 -0.41 26.24 4.06
CA ILE A 18 -0.75 27.23 5.10
C ILE A 18 0.15 27.03 6.32
N ARG A 19 0.25 25.80 6.80
CA ARG A 19 1.06 25.45 7.97
C ARG A 19 2.51 25.86 7.79
N ASN A 20 3.12 25.55 6.64
CA ASN A 20 4.51 25.88 6.35
C ASN A 20 4.74 27.40 6.28
N ALA A 21 3.80 28.16 5.70
CA ALA A 21 3.89 29.62 5.62
C ALA A 21 3.87 30.30 7.00
N HIS A 22 3.17 29.72 7.98
CA HIS A 22 3.05 30.27 9.34
C HIS A 22 3.94 29.57 10.38
N GLY A 23 4.80 28.62 9.98
CA GLY A 23 5.67 27.89 10.91
C GLY A 23 4.90 27.02 11.92
N ILE A 24 3.68 26.61 11.59
CA ILE A 24 2.81 25.80 12.45
C ILE A 24 3.26 24.32 12.33
N THR A 25 3.12 23.52 13.39
CA THR A 25 3.36 22.07 13.30
C THR A 25 2.05 21.29 13.17
N LEU A 26 2.16 20.01 12.82
CA LEU A 26 1.02 19.10 12.78
C LEU A 26 0.44 18.88 14.20
N ASP A 27 1.32 18.87 15.21
CA ASP A 27 0.95 18.84 16.63
C ASP A 27 0.16 20.07 17.06
N ASN A 28 0.50 21.26 16.56
CA ASN A 28 -0.26 22.47 16.87
C ASN A 28 -1.72 22.36 16.39
N ILE A 29 -1.92 21.84 15.18
CA ILE A 29 -3.27 21.65 14.60
C ILE A 29 -4.04 20.57 15.39
N ALA A 30 -3.42 19.44 15.69
CA ALA A 30 -4.01 18.39 16.52
C ALA A 30 -4.33 18.88 17.95
N ALA A 31 -3.51 19.75 18.52
CA ALA A 31 -3.79 20.37 19.82
C ALA A 31 -4.98 21.34 19.74
N ALA A 32 -5.03 22.18 18.70
CA ALA A 32 -6.12 23.13 18.47
C ALA A 32 -7.47 22.44 18.25
N SER A 33 -7.49 21.28 17.60
CA SER A 33 -8.73 20.53 17.31
C SER A 33 -9.52 20.16 18.57
N ARG A 34 -8.84 20.00 19.72
CA ARG A 34 -9.46 19.66 21.00
C ARG A 34 -10.47 20.70 21.44
N ARG A 35 -10.26 21.99 21.11
CA ARG A 35 -11.20 23.08 21.40
C ARG A 35 -12.56 22.87 20.75
N TYR A 36 -12.58 22.18 19.62
CA TYR A 36 -13.78 21.88 18.84
C TYR A 36 -14.28 20.45 19.06
N GLY A 37 -13.77 19.75 20.08
CA GLY A 37 -14.18 18.39 20.44
C GLY A 37 -13.51 17.27 19.61
N ALA A 38 -12.68 17.62 18.62
CA ALA A 38 -11.95 16.64 17.84
C ALA A 38 -10.66 16.19 18.55
N ARG A 39 -10.45 14.87 18.63
CA ARG A 39 -9.26 14.25 19.23
C ARG A 39 -8.28 13.78 18.16
N TRP A 40 -7.86 14.69 17.28
CA TRP A 40 -6.93 14.34 16.21
C TRP A 40 -5.52 14.13 16.73
N THR A 41 -4.75 13.37 15.97
CA THR A 41 -3.31 13.18 16.15
C THR A 41 -2.59 13.68 14.88
N PRO A 42 -1.28 13.95 14.94
CA PRO A 42 -0.47 14.17 13.74
C PRO A 42 -0.59 13.03 12.72
N GLY A 43 -0.76 11.80 13.22
CA GLY A 43 -1.02 10.60 12.41
C GLY A 43 -2.34 10.68 11.63
N PHE A 44 -3.41 11.17 12.25
CA PHE A 44 -4.68 11.41 11.57
C PHE A 44 -4.54 12.46 10.46
N LEU A 45 -3.89 13.59 10.75
CA LEU A 45 -3.70 14.67 9.78
C LEU A 45 -2.81 14.22 8.60
N SER A 46 -1.70 13.53 8.87
CA SER A 46 -0.85 12.94 7.83
C SER A 46 -1.54 11.79 7.07
N GLY A 47 -2.49 11.11 7.72
CA GLY A 47 -3.33 10.07 7.14
C GLY A 47 -4.22 10.57 6.00
N LEU A 48 -4.59 11.86 5.98
CA LEU A 48 -5.37 12.47 4.90
C LEU A 48 -4.67 12.33 3.54
N LYS A 49 -3.35 12.58 3.50
CA LYS A 49 -2.55 12.46 2.26
C LYS A 49 -2.65 11.07 1.61
N ARG A 50 -2.64 10.03 2.45
CA ARG A 50 -2.63 8.62 2.00
C ARG A 50 -4.02 7.98 2.04
N ASN A 51 -5.07 8.79 2.17
CA ASN A 51 -6.45 8.32 2.30
C ASN A 51 -6.69 7.32 3.45
N ARG A 52 -5.85 7.35 4.51
CA ARG A 52 -6.00 6.54 5.73
C ARG A 52 -6.91 7.21 6.76
N SER A 53 -7.22 8.48 6.56
CA SER A 53 -8.15 9.27 7.36
C SER A 53 -9.08 10.00 6.42
N SER A 54 -10.34 10.18 6.82
CA SER A 54 -11.38 10.76 5.96
C SER A 54 -11.48 12.27 6.15
N ALA A 55 -11.40 13.02 5.04
CA ALA A 55 -11.72 14.44 5.01
C ALA A 55 -13.24 14.65 4.89
N THR A 56 -13.99 14.17 5.90
CA THR A 56 -15.42 14.43 5.97
C THR A 56 -15.69 15.93 6.09
N LEU A 57 -16.91 16.36 5.73
CA LEU A 57 -17.30 17.77 5.83
C LEU A 57 -17.10 18.32 7.24
N GLU A 58 -17.43 17.53 8.27
CA GLU A 58 -17.22 17.90 9.68
C GLU A 58 -15.74 18.12 9.98
N ASN A 59 -14.86 17.22 9.52
CA ASN A 59 -13.43 17.34 9.73
C ASN A 59 -12.85 18.55 8.99
N LEU A 60 -13.31 18.84 7.78
CA LEU A 60 -12.86 20.00 7.01
C LEU A 60 -13.30 21.32 7.67
N ILE A 61 -14.51 21.38 8.23
CA ILE A 61 -14.98 22.57 8.97
C ILE A 61 -14.13 22.79 10.22
N ILE A 62 -13.85 21.74 11.00
CA ILE A 62 -13.01 21.85 12.19
C ILE A 62 -11.58 22.24 11.80
N LEU A 63 -11.06 21.73 10.68
CA LEU A 63 -9.72 22.06 10.18
C LEU A 63 -9.62 23.55 9.83
N CYS A 64 -10.61 24.10 9.11
CA CYS A 64 -10.68 25.54 8.82
C CYS A 64 -10.70 26.38 10.11
N ALA A 65 -11.45 25.97 11.12
CA ALA A 65 -11.51 26.66 12.41
C ALA A 65 -10.15 26.64 13.13
N CYS A 66 -9.49 25.47 13.16
CA CYS A 66 -8.14 25.34 13.74
C CYS A 66 -7.11 26.22 13.02
N LEU A 67 -7.12 26.20 11.68
CA LEU A 67 -6.20 27.01 10.89
C LEU A 67 -6.47 28.51 11.09
N THR A 68 -7.74 28.91 11.19
CA THR A 68 -8.11 30.30 11.49
C THR A 68 -7.59 30.75 12.85
N ASP A 69 -7.80 29.93 13.88
CA ASP A 69 -7.32 30.23 15.24
C ASP A 69 -5.78 30.30 15.33
N LEU A 70 -5.07 29.43 14.62
CA LEU A 70 -3.61 29.34 14.67
C LEU A 70 -2.91 30.40 13.81
N THR A 71 -3.50 30.79 12.68
CA THR A 71 -2.90 31.78 11.77
C THR A 71 -3.35 33.21 12.07
N GLY A 72 -4.52 33.39 12.69
CA GLY A 72 -5.19 34.69 12.82
C GLY A 72 -5.85 35.18 11.53
N GLU A 73 -5.77 34.41 10.44
CA GLU A 73 -6.36 34.71 9.14
C GLU A 73 -7.62 33.87 8.93
N LYS A 74 -8.62 34.42 8.27
CA LYS A 74 -9.86 33.69 8.00
C LYS A 74 -9.61 32.60 6.95
N VAL A 75 -9.67 31.34 7.36
CA VAL A 75 -9.59 30.16 6.47
C VAL A 75 -10.98 29.55 6.30
N THR A 76 -11.45 29.45 5.06
CA THR A 76 -12.75 28.88 4.69
C THR A 76 -12.61 27.54 3.98
N LEU A 77 -13.73 26.80 3.84
CA LEU A 77 -13.74 25.55 3.07
C LEU A 77 -13.28 25.76 1.62
N ALA A 78 -13.65 26.88 0.99
CA ALA A 78 -13.23 27.17 -0.38
C ALA A 78 -11.71 27.33 -0.51
N ASP A 79 -11.06 27.86 0.54
CA ASP A 79 -9.61 28.05 0.57
C ASP A 79 -8.87 26.70 0.59
N LEU A 80 -9.43 25.68 1.24
CA LEU A 80 -8.85 24.32 1.25
C LEU A 80 -8.74 23.68 -0.14
N PHE A 81 -9.55 24.16 -1.10
CA PHE A 81 -9.59 23.67 -2.48
C PHE A 81 -9.08 24.71 -3.47
N ALA A 82 -8.15 25.59 -3.06
CA ALA A 82 -7.52 26.54 -3.96
C ALA A 82 -6.70 25.85 -5.08
N GLY A 83 -6.45 26.61 -6.15
CA GLY A 83 -5.74 26.15 -7.34
C GLY A 83 -6.64 25.46 -8.37
N ASP A 84 -6.01 24.79 -9.33
CA ASP A 84 -6.70 24.13 -10.43
C ASP A 84 -6.34 22.64 -10.46
N GLY A 85 -7.10 21.88 -11.26
CA GLY A 85 -6.84 20.48 -11.49
C GLY A 85 -8.04 19.58 -11.20
N PRO A 86 -7.99 18.34 -11.70
CA PRO A 86 -9.06 17.37 -11.57
C PRO A 86 -9.17 16.83 -10.13
N VAL A 87 -10.39 16.61 -9.68
CA VAL A 87 -10.73 16.10 -8.35
C VAL A 87 -11.54 14.82 -8.50
N ASP A 88 -11.05 13.76 -7.87
CA ASP A 88 -11.78 12.50 -7.68
C ASP A 88 -12.76 12.66 -6.50
N ILE A 89 -14.06 12.49 -6.78
CA ILE A 89 -15.16 12.59 -5.80
C ILE A 89 -15.69 11.20 -5.39
N GLY A 90 -15.08 10.12 -5.88
CA GLY A 90 -15.47 8.72 -5.63
C GLY A 90 -16.42 8.17 -6.70
N ASP A 91 -16.52 6.84 -6.76
CA ASP A 91 -17.43 6.09 -7.65
C ASP A 91 -17.37 6.55 -9.12
N ASP A 92 -16.15 6.72 -9.63
CA ASP A 92 -15.80 7.21 -10.99
C ASP A 92 -16.31 8.63 -11.31
N ALA A 93 -16.89 9.31 -10.33
CA ALA A 93 -17.31 10.70 -10.45
C ALA A 93 -16.11 11.63 -10.28
N HIS A 94 -16.05 12.64 -11.15
CA HIS A 94 -14.99 13.64 -11.15
C HIS A 94 -15.55 15.05 -11.31
N THR A 95 -14.78 16.01 -10.83
CA THR A 95 -14.98 17.44 -11.06
C THR A 95 -13.60 18.11 -11.10
N ASP A 96 -13.52 19.43 -11.09
CA ASP A 96 -12.29 20.15 -10.87
C ASP A 96 -12.31 20.92 -9.54
N ARG A 97 -11.14 21.41 -9.11
CA ARG A 97 -11.04 22.18 -7.86
C ARG A 97 -11.96 23.41 -7.89
N HIS A 98 -12.23 23.99 -9.06
CA HIS A 98 -13.19 25.09 -9.22
C HIS A 98 -14.62 24.66 -8.88
N GLY A 99 -15.06 23.51 -9.38
CA GLY A 99 -16.36 22.92 -9.09
C GLY A 99 -16.54 22.62 -7.61
N VAL A 100 -15.50 22.08 -6.94
CA VAL A 100 -15.55 21.88 -5.48
C VAL A 100 -15.71 23.21 -4.74
N ARG A 101 -14.94 24.25 -5.13
CA ARG A 101 -15.08 25.60 -4.56
C ARG A 101 -16.47 26.18 -4.77
N ASP A 102 -17.07 25.97 -5.94
CA ASP A 102 -18.45 26.38 -6.22
C ASP A 102 -19.42 25.69 -5.28
N ALA A 103 -19.34 24.36 -5.13
CA ALA A 103 -20.20 23.60 -4.22
C ALA A 103 -20.14 24.13 -2.79
N VAL A 104 -18.94 24.26 -2.22
CA VAL A 104 -18.77 24.70 -0.82
C VAL A 104 -19.06 26.19 -0.62
N SER A 105 -19.14 26.96 -1.70
CA SER A 105 -19.56 28.37 -1.69
C SER A 105 -21.06 28.57 -1.95
N GLY A 106 -21.84 27.48 -2.03
CA GLY A 106 -23.29 27.52 -2.29
C GLY A 106 -23.66 27.74 -3.77
N ARG A 107 -22.73 27.57 -4.71
CA ARG A 107 -22.98 27.58 -6.15
C ARG A 107 -23.13 26.15 -6.68
N THR A 108 -23.66 26.03 -7.89
CA THR A 108 -23.82 24.72 -8.54
C THR A 108 -22.46 24.17 -8.97
N CYS A 109 -22.16 22.94 -8.57
CA CYS A 109 -21.00 22.19 -9.04
C CYS A 109 -21.43 21.19 -10.12
N ARG A 110 -20.66 21.12 -11.21
CA ARG A 110 -20.83 20.09 -12.23
C ARG A 110 -19.98 18.87 -11.84
N ILE A 111 -20.65 17.73 -11.75
CA ILE A 111 -20.02 16.43 -11.57
C ILE A 111 -20.14 15.69 -12.91
N GLU A 112 -19.02 15.15 -13.35
CA GLU A 112 -18.92 14.33 -14.55
C GLU A 112 -18.79 12.86 -14.12
N GLY A 113 -19.57 11.99 -14.75
CA GLY A 113 -19.44 10.55 -14.57
C GLY A 113 -18.36 9.98 -15.48
N PRO A 114 -18.06 8.67 -15.39
CA PRO A 114 -17.05 8.03 -16.22
C PRO A 114 -17.36 8.29 -17.71
N SER A 115 -16.32 8.69 -18.44
CA SER A 115 -16.44 8.85 -19.88
C SER A 115 -16.70 7.51 -20.56
N VAL A 116 -17.37 7.54 -21.72
CA VAL A 116 -17.61 6.32 -22.53
C VAL A 116 -16.30 5.58 -22.82
N LEU A 117 -15.21 6.33 -23.06
CA LEU A 117 -13.90 5.76 -23.26
C LEU A 117 -13.41 5.03 -22.00
N GLU A 118 -13.52 5.62 -20.82
CA GLU A 118 -13.15 4.96 -19.55
C GLU A 118 -13.97 3.70 -19.30
N THR A 119 -15.28 3.73 -19.54
CA THR A 119 -16.15 2.55 -19.41
C THR A 119 -15.73 1.43 -20.38
N VAL A 120 -15.46 1.77 -21.64
CA VAL A 120 -14.98 0.79 -22.64
C VAL A 120 -13.60 0.27 -22.28
N THR A 121 -12.72 1.12 -21.78
CA THR A 121 -11.37 0.71 -21.34
C THR A 121 -11.46 -0.23 -20.15
N ALA A 122 -12.29 0.08 -19.15
CA ALA A 122 -12.53 -0.78 -18.00
C ALA A 122 -13.10 -2.14 -18.41
N ALA A 123 -14.05 -2.17 -19.35
CA ALA A 123 -14.61 -3.42 -19.87
C ALA A 123 -13.56 -4.25 -20.63
N LEU A 124 -12.73 -3.62 -21.47
CA LEU A 124 -11.63 -4.29 -22.17
C LEU A 124 -10.57 -4.85 -21.21
N VAL A 125 -10.26 -4.11 -20.14
CA VAL A 125 -9.35 -4.55 -19.08
C VAL A 125 -9.97 -5.74 -18.33
N ASP A 126 -11.25 -5.68 -17.94
CA ASP A 126 -11.94 -6.76 -17.23
C ASP A 126 -12.00 -8.06 -18.06
N GLU A 127 -12.15 -7.94 -19.38
CA GLU A 127 -12.13 -9.10 -20.29
C GLU A 127 -10.71 -9.67 -20.49
N SER A 128 -9.68 -8.80 -20.53
CA SER A 128 -8.30 -9.20 -20.87
C SER A 128 -7.46 -9.63 -19.66
N LEU A 129 -7.73 -9.05 -18.48
CA LEU A 129 -6.95 -9.28 -17.26
C LEU A 129 -6.97 -10.75 -16.81
N PRO A 130 -8.10 -11.48 -16.85
CA PRO A 130 -8.11 -12.91 -16.51
C PRO A 130 -7.24 -13.76 -17.44
N GLN A 131 -7.07 -13.38 -18.71
CA GLN A 131 -6.16 -14.09 -19.62
C GLN A 131 -4.71 -13.74 -19.31
N LEU A 132 -4.38 -12.46 -19.12
CA LEU A 132 -3.03 -12.02 -18.73
C LEU A 132 -2.57 -12.70 -17.42
N MET A 133 -3.42 -12.76 -16.40
CA MET A 133 -3.10 -13.39 -15.12
C MET A 133 -2.92 -14.91 -15.24
N ARG A 134 -3.64 -15.56 -16.18
CA ARG A 134 -3.43 -16.97 -16.51
C ARG A 134 -2.07 -17.18 -17.20
N ASP A 135 -1.74 -16.36 -18.18
CA ASP A 135 -0.45 -16.45 -18.89
C ASP A 135 0.73 -16.19 -17.94
N LEU A 136 0.59 -15.21 -17.04
CA LEU A 136 1.54 -14.94 -15.95
C LEU A 136 1.67 -16.16 -15.03
N SER A 137 0.54 -16.74 -14.61
CA SER A 137 0.53 -17.93 -13.75
C SER A 137 1.28 -19.09 -14.39
N ASP A 138 1.01 -19.38 -15.66
CA ASP A 138 1.67 -20.46 -16.41
C ASP A 138 3.17 -20.22 -16.54
N ARG A 139 3.58 -18.97 -16.79
CA ARG A 139 5.00 -18.60 -16.86
C ARG A 139 5.73 -18.84 -15.54
N ILE A 140 5.13 -18.45 -14.41
CA ILE A 140 5.73 -18.64 -13.07
C ILE A 140 5.88 -20.14 -12.77
N VAL A 141 4.84 -20.93 -13.05
CA VAL A 141 4.87 -22.39 -12.85
C VAL A 141 5.97 -23.02 -13.71
N ASN A 142 6.10 -22.61 -14.97
CA ASN A 142 7.13 -23.14 -15.86
C ASN A 142 8.55 -22.79 -15.37
N LEU A 143 8.80 -21.56 -14.95
CA LEU A 143 10.09 -21.15 -14.39
C LEU A 143 10.44 -21.97 -13.14
N ALA A 144 9.48 -22.18 -12.23
CA ALA A 144 9.70 -23.01 -11.04
C ALA A 144 9.94 -24.48 -11.40
N ALA A 145 9.23 -25.02 -12.41
CA ALA A 145 9.42 -26.38 -12.89
C ALA A 145 10.78 -26.58 -13.57
N GLU A 146 11.29 -25.58 -14.28
CA GLU A 146 12.64 -25.58 -14.86
C GLU A 146 13.72 -25.59 -13.78
N ARG A 147 13.55 -24.78 -12.73
CA ARG A 147 14.54 -24.64 -11.65
C ARG A 147 14.51 -25.75 -10.61
N TYR A 148 13.32 -26.16 -10.18
CA TYR A 148 13.12 -27.09 -9.05
C TYR A 148 12.58 -28.46 -9.48
N GLY A 149 12.32 -28.66 -10.77
CA GLY A 149 12.01 -29.96 -11.33
C GLY A 149 10.76 -30.61 -10.75
N ALA A 150 10.94 -31.77 -10.11
CA ALA A 150 9.83 -32.53 -9.53
C ALA A 150 9.22 -31.84 -8.31
N ARG A 151 10.02 -31.14 -7.47
CA ARG A 151 9.52 -30.47 -6.25
C ARG A 151 8.41 -29.48 -6.55
N SER A 152 8.57 -28.68 -7.61
CA SER A 152 7.53 -27.76 -8.06
C SER A 152 6.32 -28.49 -8.65
N ARG A 153 6.54 -29.51 -9.51
CA ARG A 153 5.47 -30.19 -10.25
C ARG A 153 4.56 -31.08 -9.41
N THR A 154 5.08 -31.67 -8.33
CA THR A 154 4.32 -32.60 -7.49
C THR A 154 3.67 -31.94 -6.28
N HIS A 155 3.97 -30.67 -6.01
CA HIS A 155 3.40 -29.95 -4.88
C HIS A 155 1.91 -29.72 -5.07
N VAL A 156 1.16 -29.97 -4.01
CA VAL A 156 -0.28 -29.69 -3.96
C VAL A 156 -0.46 -28.42 -3.12
N PRO A 157 -0.98 -27.32 -3.68
CA PRO A 157 -1.11 -26.07 -2.97
C PRO A 157 -1.88 -26.18 -1.65
N THR A 158 -1.35 -25.61 -0.57
CA THR A 158 -1.98 -25.64 0.75
C THR A 158 -3.12 -24.62 0.85
N LEU A 159 -3.93 -24.68 1.92
CA LEU A 159 -4.98 -23.69 2.16
C LEU A 159 -4.42 -22.26 2.30
N SER A 160 -3.22 -22.11 2.84
CA SER A 160 -2.53 -20.81 2.94
C SER A 160 -2.20 -20.28 1.55
N GLU A 161 -1.68 -21.13 0.67
CA GLU A 161 -1.31 -20.77 -0.71
C GLU A 161 -2.53 -20.51 -1.59
N ILE A 162 -3.64 -21.25 -1.41
CA ILE A 162 -4.90 -20.97 -2.11
C ILE A 162 -5.44 -19.58 -1.73
N ARG A 163 -5.34 -19.19 -0.46
CA ARG A 163 -5.77 -17.86 -0.02
C ARG A 163 -4.84 -16.77 -0.55
N LEU A 164 -3.54 -17.03 -0.54
CA LEU A 164 -2.54 -16.14 -1.13
C LEU A 164 -2.80 -15.93 -2.62
N ALA A 165 -3.02 -17.00 -3.37
CA ALA A 165 -3.32 -16.95 -4.81
C ALA A 165 -4.54 -16.09 -5.12
N LYS A 166 -5.62 -16.22 -4.32
CA LYS A 166 -6.81 -15.37 -4.46
C LYS A 166 -6.49 -13.89 -4.24
N ARG A 167 -5.62 -13.58 -3.28
CA ARG A 167 -5.18 -12.20 -3.01
C ARG A 167 -4.35 -11.63 -4.17
N LEU A 168 -3.44 -12.44 -4.71
CA LEU A 168 -2.49 -12.07 -5.77
C LEU A 168 -3.10 -12.13 -7.18
N GLY A 169 -4.33 -12.63 -7.33
CA GLY A 169 -4.99 -12.79 -8.63
C GLY A 169 -4.39 -13.87 -9.54
N VAL A 170 -3.59 -14.80 -9.01
CA VAL A 170 -2.93 -15.89 -9.76
C VAL A 170 -3.51 -17.27 -9.41
N THR A 171 -3.08 -18.32 -10.11
CA THR A 171 -3.47 -19.70 -9.75
C THR A 171 -2.78 -20.17 -8.45
N PRO A 172 -3.36 -21.13 -7.70
CA PRO A 172 -2.72 -21.70 -6.51
C PRO A 172 -1.32 -22.30 -6.78
N ALA A 173 -1.14 -22.95 -7.94
CA ALA A 173 0.15 -23.47 -8.35
C ALA A 173 1.17 -22.36 -8.60
N ALA A 174 0.76 -21.24 -9.21
CA ALA A 174 1.61 -20.09 -9.43
C ALA A 174 2.01 -19.39 -8.13
N ALA A 175 1.10 -19.28 -7.15
CA ALA A 175 1.44 -18.71 -5.84
C ALA A 175 2.50 -19.55 -5.10
N ALA A 176 2.35 -20.88 -5.10
CA ALA A 176 3.34 -21.79 -4.53
C ALA A 176 4.68 -21.71 -5.28
N ALA A 177 4.64 -21.69 -6.62
CA ALA A 177 5.82 -21.55 -7.47
C ALA A 177 6.55 -20.22 -7.28
N ALA A 178 5.83 -19.11 -7.13
CA ALA A 178 6.41 -17.80 -6.86
C ALA A 178 7.12 -17.76 -5.49
N CYS A 179 6.53 -18.38 -4.47
CA CYS A 179 7.17 -18.52 -3.16
C CYS A 179 8.47 -19.33 -3.27
N MET A 180 8.44 -20.43 -4.01
CA MET A 180 9.62 -21.26 -4.25
C MET A 180 10.72 -20.53 -5.04
N LEU A 181 10.35 -19.77 -6.06
CA LEU A 181 11.31 -18.98 -6.85
C LEU A 181 11.97 -17.86 -6.05
N GLU A 182 11.23 -17.23 -5.13
CA GLU A 182 11.74 -16.13 -4.31
C GLU A 182 12.52 -16.60 -3.08
N TYR A 183 12.02 -17.64 -2.41
CA TYR A 183 12.51 -18.05 -1.09
C TYR A 183 13.10 -19.48 -1.06
N GLY A 184 12.95 -20.25 -2.14
CA GLY A 184 13.46 -21.62 -2.24
C GLY A 184 12.56 -22.71 -1.66
N ASP A 185 11.43 -22.34 -1.05
CA ASP A 185 10.47 -23.28 -0.46
C ASP A 185 9.01 -22.80 -0.54
N HIS A 186 8.08 -23.61 -0.06
CA HIS A 186 6.65 -23.31 -0.05
C HIS A 186 6.25 -22.40 1.12
N LEU A 187 5.06 -21.79 1.05
CA LEU A 187 4.68 -20.68 1.93
C LEU A 187 4.71 -21.03 3.42
N ASP A 188 4.21 -22.22 3.78
CA ASP A 188 4.11 -22.62 5.17
C ASP A 188 5.52 -22.89 5.76
N GLU A 189 6.43 -23.48 4.98
CA GLU A 189 7.84 -23.68 5.33
C GLU A 189 8.58 -22.35 5.44
N VAL A 190 8.47 -21.47 4.44
CA VAL A 190 9.14 -20.15 4.44
C VAL A 190 8.72 -19.36 5.67
N THR A 191 7.43 -19.30 5.96
CA THR A 191 6.91 -18.52 7.10
C THR A 191 7.27 -19.14 8.44
N ALA A 192 7.37 -20.46 8.54
CA ALA A 192 7.87 -21.14 9.73
C ALA A 192 9.35 -20.82 9.98
N HIS A 193 10.20 -20.91 8.95
CA HIS A 193 11.63 -20.56 9.06
C HIS A 193 11.83 -19.09 9.44
N MET A 194 11.08 -18.17 8.82
CA MET A 194 11.17 -16.72 9.12
C MET A 194 10.69 -16.37 10.53
N ALA A 195 9.75 -17.14 11.09
CA ALA A 195 9.23 -16.89 12.42
C ALA A 195 10.08 -17.53 13.52
N GLY A 196 10.76 -18.65 13.22
CA GLY A 196 11.48 -19.49 14.17
C GLY A 196 10.65 -20.69 14.67
N GLU A 197 11.30 -21.79 15.04
CA GLU A 197 10.64 -23.07 15.40
C GLU A 197 9.61 -22.94 16.54
N ASP A 198 9.83 -22.04 17.50
CA ASP A 198 8.96 -21.80 18.66
C ASP A 198 8.03 -20.58 18.52
N ALA A 199 7.85 -20.07 17.29
CA ALA A 199 7.10 -18.84 17.07
C ALA A 199 5.61 -18.96 17.40
N THR A 200 5.09 -17.93 18.06
CA THR A 200 3.66 -17.80 18.32
C THR A 200 2.85 -17.74 17.02
N PRO A 201 1.57 -18.20 17.03
CA PRO A 201 0.69 -18.09 15.86
C PRO A 201 0.59 -16.66 15.29
N GLN A 202 0.64 -15.64 16.15
CA GLN A 202 0.58 -14.24 15.76
C GLN A 202 1.84 -13.81 14.99
N LEU A 203 3.03 -14.25 15.44
CA LEU A 203 4.29 -13.94 14.75
C LEU A 203 4.35 -14.63 13.39
N ARG A 204 3.95 -15.90 13.30
CA ARG A 204 3.81 -16.62 12.02
C ARG A 204 2.87 -15.90 11.07
N GLY A 205 1.70 -15.48 11.56
CA GLY A 205 0.75 -14.70 10.76
C GLY A 205 1.26 -13.32 10.33
N ARG A 206 2.20 -12.70 11.05
CA ARG A 206 2.91 -11.50 10.60
C ARG A 206 3.87 -11.84 9.44
N LYS A 207 4.65 -12.92 9.57
CA LYS A 207 5.58 -13.38 8.52
C LYS A 207 4.86 -13.82 7.24
N THR A 208 3.70 -14.46 7.34
CA THR A 208 2.87 -14.76 6.16
C THR A 208 2.43 -13.50 5.42
N ARG A 209 2.06 -12.43 6.15
CA ARG A 209 1.72 -11.14 5.53
C ARG A 209 2.93 -10.50 4.84
N GLU A 210 4.09 -10.52 5.48
CA GLU A 210 5.34 -10.01 4.91
C GLU A 210 5.69 -10.71 3.58
N VAL A 211 5.62 -12.04 3.54
CA VAL A 211 5.81 -12.83 2.31
C VAL A 211 4.73 -12.50 1.27
N SER A 212 3.48 -12.36 1.69
CA SER A 212 2.38 -12.03 0.79
C SER A 212 2.58 -10.67 0.11
N ASP A 213 2.90 -9.64 0.89
CA ASP A 213 3.11 -8.27 0.41
C ASP A 213 4.33 -8.20 -0.53
N ARG A 214 5.37 -8.99 -0.24
CA ARG A 214 6.53 -9.10 -1.13
C ARG A 214 6.18 -9.73 -2.47
N LEU A 215 5.43 -10.82 -2.46
CA LEU A 215 5.03 -11.49 -3.70
C LEU A 215 4.08 -10.61 -4.54
N ASP A 216 3.20 -9.86 -3.90
CA ASP A 216 2.32 -8.85 -4.53
C ASP A 216 3.15 -7.85 -5.38
N LEU A 217 4.11 -7.20 -4.74
CA LEU A 217 5.01 -6.22 -5.39
C LEU A 217 5.82 -6.83 -6.54
N LEU A 218 6.23 -8.10 -6.40
CA LEU A 218 6.99 -8.77 -7.45
C LEU A 218 6.10 -9.08 -8.66
N LEU A 219 4.90 -9.58 -8.43
CA LEU A 219 3.97 -9.91 -9.51
C LEU A 219 3.51 -8.64 -10.25
N ASP A 220 3.24 -7.56 -9.52
CA ASP A 220 2.97 -6.25 -10.10
C ASP A 220 4.11 -5.81 -11.02
N GLY A 221 5.37 -5.90 -10.54
CA GLY A 221 6.54 -5.58 -11.35
C GLY A 221 6.69 -6.44 -12.61
N ILE A 222 6.34 -7.74 -12.56
CA ILE A 222 6.36 -8.63 -13.73
C ILE A 222 5.22 -8.27 -14.69
N ALA A 223 4.04 -7.96 -14.19
CA ALA A 223 2.91 -7.55 -15.01
C ALA A 223 3.19 -6.22 -15.73
N GLU A 224 3.90 -5.29 -15.08
CA GLU A 224 4.30 -4.00 -15.66
C GLU A 224 5.42 -4.13 -16.69
N THR A 225 6.47 -4.91 -16.39
CA THR A 225 7.68 -4.98 -17.23
C THR A 225 7.64 -6.11 -18.25
N GLY A 226 6.80 -7.12 -18.03
CA GLY A 226 6.81 -8.37 -18.79
C GLY A 226 8.03 -9.24 -18.51
N GLU A 227 8.86 -8.94 -17.50
CA GLU A 227 10.11 -9.65 -17.24
C GLU A 227 10.20 -10.15 -15.78
N PRO A 228 10.49 -11.45 -15.54
CA PRO A 228 10.74 -11.95 -14.20
C PRO A 228 12.05 -11.41 -13.63
N PRO A 229 12.20 -11.30 -12.31
CA PRO A 229 13.45 -10.94 -11.68
C PRO A 229 14.59 -11.87 -12.13
N ALA A 230 15.77 -11.31 -12.41
CA ALA A 230 16.93 -12.08 -12.89
C ALA A 230 17.31 -13.27 -11.98
N ARG A 231 17.04 -13.18 -10.68
CA ARG A 231 17.28 -14.28 -9.73
C ARG A 231 16.38 -15.50 -9.96
N TRP A 232 15.20 -15.34 -10.57
CA TRP A 232 14.32 -16.45 -10.94
C TRP A 232 14.80 -17.18 -12.19
N THR A 233 15.47 -16.49 -13.12
CA THR A 233 15.92 -17.02 -14.41
C THR A 233 17.41 -17.39 -14.46
N GLY A 234 18.21 -16.98 -13.48
CA GLY A 234 19.63 -17.30 -13.42
C GLY A 234 19.89 -18.80 -13.21
N THR A 235 20.75 -19.38 -14.07
CA THR A 235 21.39 -20.69 -13.87
C THR A 235 22.43 -20.59 -12.74
N GLY A 236 21.98 -20.44 -11.50
CA GLY A 236 22.81 -20.69 -10.34
C GLY A 236 23.01 -22.19 -10.20
N ASP A 237 24.26 -22.65 -10.14
CA ASP A 237 24.67 -24.05 -10.02
C ASP A 237 23.71 -24.86 -9.14
N ALA A 238 23.07 -25.87 -9.75
CA ALA A 238 22.20 -26.82 -9.08
C ALA A 238 22.95 -27.78 -8.12
N SER A 239 24.18 -27.43 -7.72
CA SER A 239 25.05 -28.27 -6.87
C SER A 239 25.34 -27.72 -5.47
N ASP A 240 24.83 -26.55 -5.04
CA ASP A 240 25.21 -26.04 -3.70
C ASP A 240 24.15 -25.36 -2.81
N ASN A 241 22.86 -25.27 -3.20
CA ASN A 241 21.85 -24.67 -2.29
C ASN A 241 20.94 -25.69 -1.58
N GLY A 242 21.53 -26.85 -1.25
CA GLY A 242 20.96 -27.81 -0.30
C GLY A 242 21.41 -27.60 1.14
N ARG A 243 22.12 -26.51 1.47
CA ARG A 243 22.55 -26.23 2.85
C ARG A 243 22.38 -24.75 3.19
N GLU A 244 21.68 -24.54 4.29
CA GLU A 244 21.65 -23.34 5.12
C GLU A 244 21.51 -22.02 4.35
N VAL A 245 20.28 -21.52 4.28
CA VAL A 245 20.11 -20.07 4.42
C VAL A 245 20.64 -19.72 5.81
N SER A 246 21.94 -19.49 5.89
CA SER A 246 22.63 -19.13 7.12
C SER A 246 21.96 -17.88 7.66
N ALA A 247 21.76 -17.81 8.99
CA ALA A 247 21.36 -16.59 9.68
C ALA A 247 22.25 -15.39 9.28
N GLN A 248 23.49 -15.66 8.84
CA GLN A 248 24.41 -14.67 8.29
C GLN A 248 23.94 -14.08 6.95
N TRP A 249 23.35 -14.86 6.03
CA TRP A 249 22.86 -14.33 4.75
C TRP A 249 21.66 -13.39 4.94
N ILE A 250 20.77 -13.75 5.87
CA ILE A 250 19.64 -12.91 6.29
C ILE A 250 20.15 -11.64 7.00
N ALA A 251 21.18 -11.76 7.84
CA ALA A 251 21.86 -10.63 8.49
C ALA A 251 22.58 -9.70 7.50
N ASP A 252 23.24 -10.25 6.48
CA ASP A 252 24.00 -9.49 5.48
C ASP A 252 23.10 -8.77 4.46
N HIS A 253 21.81 -9.16 4.37
CA HIS A 253 20.83 -8.55 3.48
C HIS A 253 19.70 -7.85 4.24
N LEU A 254 19.78 -7.77 5.58
CA LEU A 254 18.78 -7.16 6.46
C LEU A 254 18.53 -5.68 6.11
N ASP A 255 19.56 -4.97 5.64
CA ASP A 255 19.51 -3.59 5.14
C ASP A 255 18.57 -3.43 3.93
N GLN A 256 18.34 -4.50 3.14
CA GLN A 256 17.40 -4.51 2.02
C GLN A 256 15.96 -4.84 2.45
N PHE A 257 15.80 -5.42 3.64
CA PHE A 257 14.51 -5.74 4.27
C PHE A 257 14.02 -4.63 5.21
N ASP A 258 14.85 -3.64 5.51
CA ASP A 258 14.53 -2.56 6.45
C ASP A 258 13.76 -1.39 5.82
N TYR A 259 12.73 -1.70 5.02
CA TYR A 259 11.80 -0.71 4.52
C TYR A 259 10.79 -0.27 5.61
N ALA A 260 10.70 -1.03 6.71
CA ALA A 260 9.78 -0.78 7.83
C ALA A 260 10.36 0.18 8.89
N ALA A 261 11.66 0.16 9.22
CA ALA A 261 12.23 1.08 10.21
C ALA A 261 12.29 2.54 9.73
N LYS A 262 12.16 2.79 8.42
CA LYS A 262 12.24 4.15 7.85
C LYS A 262 10.99 5.01 8.14
N TYR A 263 9.91 4.46 8.71
CA TYR A 263 8.63 5.19 8.87
C TYR A 263 7.83 4.96 10.15
N GLY A 264 8.39 4.46 11.26
CA GLY A 264 7.57 4.34 12.48
C GLY A 264 8.31 3.99 13.76
N ASP A 265 8.69 5.04 14.49
CA ASP A 265 8.75 5.16 15.96
C ASP A 265 9.40 3.99 16.74
N THR A 266 10.74 3.95 16.69
CA THR A 266 11.59 3.03 17.45
C THR A 266 11.69 3.37 18.95
N GLU A 267 11.30 4.59 19.36
CA GLU A 267 11.36 5.01 20.77
C GLU A 267 10.24 4.39 21.59
N ALA A 268 9.03 4.27 21.02
CA ALA A 268 7.91 3.60 21.68
C ALA A 268 8.09 2.07 21.85
N GLU A 269 8.96 1.44 21.05
CA GLU A 269 9.29 0.02 21.20
C GLU A 269 10.31 -0.22 22.32
N GLN A 270 11.30 0.65 22.52
CA GLN A 270 12.27 0.51 23.61
C GLN A 270 11.63 0.68 25.00
N GLU A 271 10.69 1.62 25.15
CA GLU A 271 9.97 1.84 26.42
C GLU A 271 9.08 0.65 26.81
N ALA A 272 8.60 -0.15 25.84
CA ALA A 272 7.82 -1.36 26.11
C ALA A 272 8.66 -2.57 26.55
N TYR A 273 9.97 -2.56 26.28
CA TYR A 273 10.91 -3.62 26.69
C TYR A 273 11.55 -3.37 28.06
N GLU A 274 11.59 -2.13 28.55
CA GLU A 274 12.15 -1.80 29.87
C GLU A 274 11.20 -2.11 31.04
N ASP A 275 9.92 -2.38 30.78
CA ASP A 275 8.86 -2.52 31.80
C ASP A 275 8.32 -3.96 31.97
N MET A 276 9.08 -4.99 31.58
CA MET A 276 8.78 -6.39 31.93
C MET A 276 9.82 -6.97 32.90
N PRO A 277 9.39 -7.66 33.98
CA PRO A 277 10.27 -8.18 35.03
C PRO A 277 11.18 -9.33 34.60
#